data_AF-A0A920LH49-F1
#
_entry.id   AF-A0A920LH49-F1
#
_cell.length_a   1.000
_cell.length_b   1.000
_cell.length_c   1.000
_cell.angle_alpha   90.00
_cell.angle_beta   90.00
_cell.angle_gamma   90.00
#
_symmetry.space_group_name_H-M   'P 1'
#
loop_
_entity.id
_entity.type
_entity.pdbx_description
1 polymer ?
#
loop_
_entity_poly.entity_id
_entity_poly.type
_entity_poly.pdbx_seq_one_letter_code
_entity_poly.pdbx_strand_id
1 'polypeptide(L)' 'MVIILFNIFKDHGDFHEQCIESVFNTILRNFNPKHLEVAGRFQRRGGIDINPVRGTHKNFSLKILENLINKFGGR' A
#
# COMPACT_ATOMS: atom_id res chain seq x y z
N MET A 1 11.46 -9.59 -3.61
CA MET A 1 10.55 -8.79 -2.77
C MET A 1 10.34 -7.48 -3.50
N VAL A 2 9.15 -7.24 -4.04
CA VAL A 2 8.81 -5.97 -4.70
C VAL A 2 7.89 -5.22 -3.74
N ILE A 3 8.33 -4.04 -3.30
CA ILE A 3 7.57 -3.14 -2.43
C ILE A 3 7.24 -1.91 -3.25
N ILE A 4 5.96 -1.62 -3.40
CA ILE A 4 5.49 -0.45 -4.16
C ILE A 4 4.68 0.44 -3.23
N LEU A 5 5.11 1.70 -3.14
CA LEU A 5 4.49 2.76 -2.37
C LEU A 5 3.84 3.74 -3.35
N PHE A 6 2.52 3.89 -3.26
CA PHE A 6 1.79 4.87 -4.05
C PHE A 6 1.36 6.06 -3.19
N ASN A 7 1.65 7.27 -3.67
CA ASN A 7 0.98 8.49 -3.20
C ASN A 7 -0.29 8.66 -4.02
N ILE A 8 -1.44 8.31 -3.44
CA ILE A 8 -2.72 8.35 -4.14
C ILE A 8 -3.44 9.63 -3.73
N PHE A 9 -3.48 10.59 -4.65
CA PHE A 9 -4.28 11.81 -4.49
C PHE A 9 -5.72 11.52 -4.91
N LYS A 10 -6.65 11.93 -4.06
CA LYS A 10 -8.09 11.73 -4.17
C LYS A 10 -8.61 12.15 -5.54
N ASP A 11 -9.41 11.28 -6.16
CA ASP A 11 -10.58 11.75 -6.93
C ASP A 11 -11.62 10.65 -7.21
N HIS A 12 -11.29 9.37 -7.08
CA HIS A 12 -12.28 8.31 -7.13
C HIS A 12 -12.70 7.87 -5.74
N GLY A 13 -14.00 7.98 -5.45
CA GLY A 13 -14.65 7.63 -4.19
C GLY A 13 -14.68 6.13 -3.86
N ASP A 14 -13.66 5.37 -4.28
CA ASP A 14 -13.46 3.99 -3.87
C ASP A 14 -12.80 3.94 -2.48
N PHE A 15 -13.12 2.89 -1.72
CA PHE A 15 -12.52 2.67 -0.42
C PHE A 15 -10.99 2.49 -0.56
N HIS A 16 -10.24 3.06 0.38
CA HIS A 16 -8.78 3.10 0.35
C HIS A 16 -8.16 1.69 0.23
N GLU A 17 -8.82 0.71 0.84
CA GLU A 17 -8.49 -0.70 0.82
C GLU A 17 -8.73 -1.35 -0.55
N GLN A 18 -9.84 -1.02 -1.22
CA GLN A 18 -10.17 -1.57 -2.54
C GLN A 18 -9.18 -1.10 -3.61
N CYS A 19 -8.71 0.15 -3.50
CA CYS A 19 -7.69 0.68 -4.39
C CYS A 19 -6.39 -0.14 -4.29
N ILE A 20 -5.90 -0.40 -3.07
CA ILE A 20 -4.69 -1.21 -2.86
C ILE A 20 -4.89 -2.66 -3.27
N GLU A 21 -6.08 -3.23 -3.05
CA GLU A 21 -6.41 -4.58 -3.51
C GLU A 21 -6.39 -4.70 -5.04
N SER A 22 -6.90 -3.70 -5.76
CA SER A 22 -6.89 -3.66 -7.23
C SER A 22 -5.47 -3.61 -7.79
N VAL A 23 -4.62 -2.74 -7.23
CA VAL A 23 -3.20 -2.64 -7.60
C VAL A 23 -2.46 -3.94 -7.32
N PHE A 24 -2.64 -4.51 -6.12
CA PHE A 24 -2.05 -5.79 -5.76
C PHE A 24 -2.44 -6.90 -6.75
N ASN A 25 -3.74 -7.05 -7.05
CA ASN A 25 -4.22 -8.07 -7.97
C ASN A 25 -3.72 -7.88 -9.40
N THR A 26 -3.64 -6.63 -9.88
CA THR A 26 -3.10 -6.31 -11.21
C THR A 26 -1.64 -6.73 -11.33
N ILE A 27 -0.82 -6.38 -10.34
CA ILE A 27 0.60 -6.71 -10.36
C ILE A 27 0.81 -8.21 -10.18
N LEU A 28 0.04 -8.84 -9.29
CA LEU A 28 0.11 -10.28 -9.05
C LEU A 28 -0.19 -11.06 -10.33
N ARG A 29 -1.24 -10.68 -11.07
CA ARG A 29 -1.66 -11.34 -12.32
C ARG A 29 -0.68 -11.12 -13.46
N ASN A 30 -0.17 -9.90 -13.62
CA ASN A 30 0.64 -9.54 -14.79
C ASN A 30 2.11 -9.99 -14.66
N PHE A 31 2.64 -10.06 -13.44
CA PHE A 31 4.08 -10.29 -13.24
C PHE A 31 4.39 -11.56 -12.44
N ASN A 32 3.37 -12.24 -11.90
CA ASN A 32 3.48 -13.45 -11.08
C ASN A 32 4.67 -13.44 -10.08
N PRO A 33 4.84 -12.37 -9.27
CA PRO A 33 5.97 -12.25 -8.36
C PRO A 33 5.91 -13.30 -7.25
N LYS A 34 7.07 -13.87 -6.88
CA LYS A 34 7.18 -14.77 -5.71
C LYS A 34 6.78 -14.10 -4.39
N HIS A 35 6.99 -12.79 -4.28
CA HIS A 35 6.66 -11.97 -3.12
C HIS A 35 6.27 -10.56 -3.58
N LEU A 36 5.06 -10.13 -3.22
CA LEU A 36 4.52 -8.81 -3.54
C LEU A 36 3.93 -8.17 -2.31
N GLU A 37 4.28 -6.90 -2.10
CA GLU A 37 3.71 -6.02 -1.10
C GLU A 37 3.38 -4.66 -1.74
N VAL A 38 2.17 -4.19 -1.48
CA VAL A 38 1.65 -2.92 -1.96
C VAL A 38 1.16 -2.14 -0.75
N ALA A 39 1.68 -0.93 -0.59
CA ALA A 39 1.27 0.00 0.45
C ALA A 39 0.80 1.31 -0.19
N GLY A 40 -0.30 1.84 0.31
CA GLY A 40 -0.82 3.15 -0.07
C GLY A 40 -0.52 4.19 0.99
N ARG A 41 -0.27 5.42 0.56
CA ARG A 41 -0.34 6.60 1.42
C ARG A 41 -1.48 7.49 0.93
N PHE A 42 -2.50 7.64 1.75
CA PHE A 42 -3.65 8.48 1.44
C PHE A 42 -3.64 9.74 2.30
N GLN A 43 -4.26 10.79 1.78
CA GLN A 43 -4.49 11.99 2.58
C GLN A 43 -5.29 11.66 3.85
N ARG A 44 -4.89 12.30 4.95
CA ARG A 44 -5.57 12.16 6.24
C ARG A 44 -7.06 12.46 6.12
N ARG A 45 -7.88 11.73 6.89
CA ARG A 45 -9.28 12.09 7.17
C ARG A 45 -9.45 12.27 8.67
N GLY A 46 -10.01 13.41 9.09
CA GLY A 46 -10.20 13.70 10.51
C GLY A 46 -8.91 13.72 11.34
N GLY A 47 -7.77 14.04 10.72
CA GLY A 47 -6.48 14.00 11.41
C GLY A 47 -5.87 12.61 11.58
N ILE A 48 -6.46 11.55 11.01
CA ILE A 48 -5.92 10.17 11.05
C ILE A 48 -5.23 9.86 9.72
N ASP A 49 -3.99 9.34 9.79
CA ASP A 49 -3.25 8.83 8.63
C ASP A 49 -3.88 7.53 8.13
N ILE A 50 -4.07 7.41 6.82
CA ILE A 50 -4.68 6.23 6.20
C ILE A 50 -3.66 5.58 5.28
N ASN A 51 -3.11 4.44 5.73
CA ASN A 51 -2.05 3.73 5.01
C ASN A 51 -2.38 2.23 4.87
N PRO A 52 -3.25 1.83 3.93
CA PRO A 52 -3.61 0.43 3.74
C PRO A 52 -2.49 -0.35 3.07
N VAL A 53 -2.47 -1.65 3.34
CA VAL A 53 -1.37 -2.55 3.02
C VAL A 53 -1.93 -3.87 2.54
N ARG A 54 -1.36 -4.41 1.46
CA ARG A 54 -1.66 -5.75 1.00
C ARG A 54 -0.38 -6.47 0.61
N GLY A 55 -0.26 -7.74 1.01
CA GLY A 55 0.90 -8.55 0.68
C GLY A 55 0.54 -10.02 0.54
N THR A 56 1.42 -10.78 -0.12
CA THR A 56 1.28 -12.24 -0.27
C THR A 56 1.48 -13.01 1.04
N HIS A 57 2.10 -12.39 2.05
CA HIS A 57 2.40 -12.99 3.36
C HIS A 57 1.61 -12.32 4.48
N LYS A 58 0.91 -13.11 5.29
CA LYS A 58 0.18 -12.61 6.49
C LYS A 58 1.11 -12.08 7.59
N ASN A 59 2.34 -12.58 7.66
CA ASN A 59 3.30 -12.25 8.73
C ASN A 59 4.19 -11.05 8.40
N PHE A 60 3.75 -10.15 7.52
CA PHE A 60 4.50 -8.92 7.32
C PHE A 60 4.50 -8.10 8.61
N SER A 61 5.67 -7.82 9.16
CA SER A 61 5.77 -7.02 10.38
C SER A 61 5.29 -5.61 10.07
N LEU A 62 4.18 -5.19 10.70
CA LEU A 62 3.66 -3.82 10.59
C LEU A 62 4.74 -2.77 10.88
N LYS A 63 5.70 -3.09 11.76
CA LYS A 63 6.89 -2.26 12.04
C LYS A 63 7.80 -2.06 10.83
N ILE A 64 8.01 -3.10 10.01
CA ILE A 64 8.82 -2.97 8.79
C ILE A 64 8.11 -2.03 7.83
N LEU A 65 6.79 -2.15 7.70
CA LEU A 65 6.03 -1.28 6.82
C LEU A 65 6.00 0.17 7.29
N GLU A 66 5.76 0.41 8.58
CA GLU A 66 5.83 1.74 9.17
C GLU A 66 7.20 2.37 8.92
N ASN A 67 8.28 1.61 9.10
CA ASN A 67 9.63 2.07 8.80
C ASN A 67 9.81 2.41 7.32
N LEU A 68 9.25 1.63 6.40
CA LEU A 68 9.32 1.91 4.96
C LEU A 68 8.48 3.13 4.58
N ILE A 69 7.25 3.23 5.08
CA ILE A 69 6.37 4.39 4.88
C ILE A 69 7.01 5.65 5.42
N ASN A 70 7.63 5.60 6.61
CA ASN A 70 8.31 6.75 7.20
C ASN A 70 9.62 7.10 6.48
N LYS A 71 10.37 6.09 6.02
CA LYS A 71 11.65 6.27 5.32
C LYS A 71 11.47 6.83 3.91
N PHE A 72 10.42 6.41 3.20
CA PHE A 72 10.13 6.84 1.84
C PHE A 72 9.04 7.94 1.77
N GLY A 73 8.37 8.24 2.88
CA GLY A 73 7.33 9.28 2.99
C GLY A 73 7.84 10.67 3.40
N GLY A 74 9.14 10.91 3.22
CA GLY A 74 9.76 12.22 3.48
C GLY A 74 9.34 13.27 2.44
N ARG A 75 8.38 14.11 2.88
CA ARG A 75 7.72 15.26 2.21
C ARG A 75 6.91 14.95 0.96
#